data_AF-A0AAU9UAY2-F1
#
_entry.id   AF-A0AAU9UAY2-F1
#
_cell.length_a   1.000
_cell.length_b   1.000
_cell.length_c   1.000
_cell.angle_alpha   90.00
_cell.angle_beta   90.00
_cell.angle_gamma   90.00
#
_symmetry.space_group_name_H-M   'P 1'
#
loop_
_entity.id
_entity.type
_entity.pdbx_description
1 polymer ?
#
loop_
_entity_poly.entity_id
_entity_poly.type
_entity_poly.pdbx_seq_one_letter_code
_entity_poly.pdbx_strand_id
1 'polypeptide(L)'
;MCARGEVLGITRYGLARMKESVLNLASFEKTADHLFDAAYYGQRDRIEGVSECIILGVPAGIGTGVLQLLHDHAHGHQAAPAPSEPLPQRKLLFDNPEYHPSIWE
;
A
#
# COMPACT_ATOMS: atom_id res chain seq x y z
N MET A 1 11.09 -3.58 23.98
CA MET A 1 10.06 -4.37 23.26
C MET A 1 10.42 -5.84 23.36
N CYS A 2 9.44 -6.72 23.60
CA CYS A 2 9.70 -8.14 23.92
C CYS A 2 9.09 -9.13 22.90
N ALA A 3 8.78 -8.68 21.67
CA ALA A 3 8.08 -9.49 20.67
C ALA A 3 8.88 -10.69 20.13
N ARG A 4 10.21 -10.69 20.30
CA ARG A 4 11.11 -11.79 19.91
C ARG A 4 11.53 -12.69 21.08
N GLY A 5 10.92 -12.54 22.26
CA GLY A 5 11.28 -13.31 23.46
C GLY A 5 12.52 -12.80 24.20
N GLU A 6 13.08 -11.66 23.79
CA GLU A 6 14.16 -10.95 24.47
C GLU A 6 13.87 -9.45 24.55
N VAL A 7 14.49 -8.77 25.51
CA VAL A 7 14.33 -7.31 25.66
C VAL A 7 15.20 -6.61 24.63
N LEU A 8 14.55 -6.08 23.60
CA LEU A 8 15.21 -5.27 22.57
C LEU A 8 14.79 -3.81 22.71
N GLY A 9 15.78 -2.91 22.71
CA GLY A 9 15.56 -1.46 22.70
C GLY A 9 15.01 -0.95 21.37
N ILE A 10 14.36 0.22 21.36
CA ILE A 10 14.00 0.93 20.13
C ILE A 10 15.17 1.84 19.74
N THR A 11 16.26 1.23 19.27
CA THR A 11 17.51 1.88 18.87
C THR A 11 18.06 1.21 17.62
N ARG A 12 19.08 1.76 16.97
CA ARG A 12 19.72 1.14 15.78
C ARG A 12 20.14 -0.32 16.01
N TYR A 13 20.59 -0.64 17.22
CA TYR A 13 21.03 -2.00 17.58
C TYR A 13 19.85 -2.94 17.83
N GLY A 14 18.77 -2.43 18.42
CA GLY A 14 17.58 -3.24 18.68
C GLY A 14 16.73 -3.44 17.43
N LEU A 15 16.55 -2.41 16.60
CA LEU A 15 15.76 -2.46 15.37
C LEU A 15 16.36 -3.40 14.32
N ALA A 16 17.70 -3.40 14.16
CA ALA A 16 18.42 -4.34 13.30
C ALA A 16 18.19 -5.81 13.68
N ARG A 17 17.82 -6.08 14.95
CA ARG A 17 17.47 -7.42 15.44
C ARG A 17 15.96 -7.71 15.37
N MET A 18 15.13 -6.74 14.98
CA MET A 18 13.67 -6.86 14.94
C MET A 18 13.09 -6.99 13.52
N LYS A 19 13.60 -6.22 12.56
CA LYS A 19 13.12 -6.16 11.18
C LYS A 19 14.19 -6.63 10.19
N GLU A 20 13.74 -7.21 9.08
CA GLU A 20 14.63 -7.81 8.07
C GLU A 20 14.70 -7.00 6.77
N SER A 21 13.81 -6.02 6.55
CA SER A 21 13.87 -5.15 5.37
C SER A 21 15.09 -4.22 5.43
N VAL A 22 15.93 -4.31 4.40
CA VAL A 22 17.14 -3.50 4.24
C VAL A 22 16.77 -2.04 4.10
N LEU A 23 15.78 -1.71 3.27
CA LEU A 23 15.37 -0.31 3.07
C LEU A 23 14.79 0.29 4.34
N ASN A 24 14.01 -0.48 5.10
CA ASN A 24 13.54 -0.01 6.38
C ASN A 24 14.69 0.17 7.39
N LEU A 25 15.67 -0.73 7.45
CA LEU A 25 16.83 -0.56 8.35
C LEU A 25 17.68 0.65 7.93
N ALA A 26 17.96 0.80 6.64
CA ALA A 26 18.72 1.92 6.10
C ALA A 26 18.01 3.27 6.31
N SER A 27 16.68 3.28 6.46
CA SER A 27 15.91 4.49 6.79
C SER A 27 16.13 5.02 8.22
N PHE A 28 16.74 4.21 9.11
CA PHE A 28 16.97 4.60 10.50
C PHE A 28 18.43 4.41 10.91
N GLU A 29 19.20 5.49 10.84
CA GLU A 29 20.66 5.51 11.07
C GLU A 29 21.44 4.52 10.18
N LYS A 30 22.78 4.66 10.12
CA LYS A 30 23.68 3.71 9.42
C LYS A 30 23.26 3.31 8.00
N THR A 31 22.69 4.24 7.24
CA THR A 31 22.14 3.99 5.89
C THR A 31 23.14 3.34 4.95
N ALA A 32 24.36 3.87 4.87
CA ALA A 32 25.40 3.35 3.99
C ALA A 32 25.82 1.92 4.37
N ASP A 33 26.06 1.66 5.67
CA ASP A 33 26.45 0.33 6.17
C ASP A 33 25.41 -0.72 5.74
N HIS A 34 24.12 -0.44 5.96
CA HIS A 34 23.04 -1.37 5.61
C HIS A 34 22.96 -1.63 4.09
N LEU A 35 23.15 -0.61 3.26
CA LEU A 35 23.12 -0.77 1.81
C LEU A 35 24.35 -1.49 1.26
N PHE A 36 25.54 -1.20 1.79
CA PHE A 36 26.77 -1.88 1.38
C PHE A 36 26.77 -3.35 1.79
N ASP A 37 26.37 -3.67 3.02
CA ASP A 37 26.26 -5.05 3.48
C ASP A 37 25.23 -5.82 2.65
N ALA A 38 24.06 -5.23 2.41
CA ALA A 38 23.03 -5.84 1.58
C ALA A 38 23.50 -6.10 0.14
N ALA A 39 24.22 -5.14 -0.46
CA ALA A 39 24.80 -5.30 -1.79
C ALA A 39 25.87 -6.41 -1.81
N TYR A 40 26.73 -6.46 -0.80
CA TYR A 40 27.78 -7.47 -0.67
C TYR A 40 27.19 -8.89 -0.53
N TYR A 41 26.16 -9.06 0.30
CA TYR A 41 25.50 -10.35 0.51
C TYR A 41 24.39 -10.66 -0.50
N GLY A 42 24.08 -9.75 -1.44
CA GLY A 42 23.02 -9.93 -2.42
C GLY A 42 21.62 -10.08 -1.79
N GLN A 43 21.36 -9.37 -0.68
CA GLN A 43 20.08 -9.44 0.03
C GLN A 43 18.94 -8.94 -0.85
N ARG A 44 17.76 -9.55 -0.69
CA ARG A 44 16.53 -9.17 -1.40
C ARG A 44 15.51 -8.68 -0.40
N ASP A 45 14.98 -7.50 -0.66
CA ASP A 45 13.90 -6.91 0.12
C ASP A 45 12.55 -7.22 -0.56
N ARG A 46 11.55 -7.64 0.23
CA ARG A 46 10.22 -8.02 -0.25
C ARG A 46 9.30 -6.83 -0.46
N ILE A 47 9.67 -5.65 0.04
CA ILE A 47 8.92 -4.41 -0.09
C ILE A 47 7.49 -4.54 0.47
N GLU A 48 7.36 -5.01 1.71
CA GLU A 48 6.05 -5.28 2.33
C GLU A 48 5.68 -4.26 3.42
N GLY A 49 6.68 -3.62 4.04
CA GLY A 49 6.50 -2.59 5.04
C GLY A 49 6.16 -1.22 4.46
N VAL A 50 5.86 -0.28 5.34
CA VAL A 50 5.46 1.08 4.93
C VAL A 50 6.67 1.89 4.45
N SER A 51 7.82 1.78 5.12
CA SER A 51 9.01 2.60 4.84
C SER A 51 9.57 2.30 3.45
N GLU A 52 9.81 1.03 3.14
CA GLU A 52 10.23 0.56 1.82
C GLU A 52 9.26 0.97 0.68
N CYS A 53 7.94 0.88 0.90
CA CYS A 53 6.94 1.30 -0.08
C CYS A 53 7.02 2.81 -0.36
N ILE A 54 7.18 3.62 0.70
CA ILE A 54 7.34 5.07 0.56
C ILE A 54 8.64 5.40 -0.21
N ILE A 55 9.75 4.76 0.11
CA ILE A 55 11.05 4.98 -0.56
C ILE A 55 10.95 4.68 -2.06
N LEU A 56 10.21 3.63 -2.45
CA LEU A 56 10.04 3.22 -3.85
C LEU A 56 8.87 3.91 -4.56
N GLY A 57 8.06 4.71 -3.86
CA GLY A 57 6.89 5.38 -4.42
C GLY A 57 5.77 4.43 -4.83
N VAL A 58 5.67 3.26 -4.20
CA VAL A 58 4.58 2.29 -4.42
C VAL A 58 3.52 2.41 -3.32
N PRO A 59 2.23 2.14 -3.59
CA PRO A 59 1.19 2.18 -2.57
C PRO A 59 1.49 1.22 -1.42
N ALA A 60 1.55 1.73 -0.18
CA ALA A 60 1.75 0.91 1.00
C ALA A 60 0.47 0.15 1.36
N GLY A 61 0.58 -1.10 1.82
CA GLY A 61 -0.52 -1.95 2.26
C GLY A 61 -1.14 -1.55 3.60
N ILE A 62 -1.41 -0.26 3.80
CA ILE A 62 -2.03 0.31 5.01
C ILE A 62 -3.15 1.27 4.62
N GLY A 63 -4.19 1.37 5.47
CA GLY A 63 -5.34 2.23 5.22
C GLY A 63 -6.07 1.84 3.93
N THR A 64 -6.17 2.78 2.99
CA THR A 64 -6.83 2.55 1.68
C THR A 64 -6.07 1.57 0.79
N GLY A 65 -4.78 1.36 1.02
CA GLY A 65 -3.97 0.38 0.26
C GLY A 65 -4.17 -1.08 0.68
N VAL A 66 -4.93 -1.35 1.75
CA VAL A 66 -5.24 -2.72 2.20
C VAL A 66 -6.23 -3.42 1.25
N LEU A 67 -7.04 -2.64 0.53
CA LEU A 67 -8.05 -3.15 -0.39
C LEU A 67 -7.69 -2.84 -1.84
N GLN A 68 -8.08 -3.75 -2.74
CA GLN A 68 -7.98 -3.54 -4.18
C GLN A 68 -9.38 -3.33 -4.74
N LEU A 69 -9.52 -2.30 -5.58
CA LEU A 69 -10.76 -2.04 -6.29
C LEU A 69 -10.85 -3.00 -7.49
N LEU A 70 -11.85 -3.85 -7.48
CA LEU A 70 -12.22 -4.68 -8.61
C LEU A 70 -13.42 -4.06 -9.29
N HIS A 71 -13.31 -3.79 -10.58
CA HIS A 71 -14.45 -3.34 -11.37
C HIS A 71 -15.16 -4.55 -11.97
N ASP A 72 -16.37 -4.81 -11.49
CA ASP A 72 -17.22 -5.87 -12.03
C ASP A 72 -17.96 -5.39 -13.29
N HIS A 73 -17.59 -5.96 -14.44
CA HIS A 73 -18.24 -5.74 -15.72
C HIS A 73 -19.42 -6.71 -15.98
N ALA A 74 -19.85 -7.53 -15.02
CA ALA A 74 -20.87 -8.58 -15.22
C ALA A 74 -22.29 -8.08 -15.55
N HIS A 75 -22.58 -6.78 -15.44
CA HIS A 75 -23.81 -6.19 -15.96
C HIS A 75 -23.70 -5.69 -17.42
N GLY A 76 -22.67 -6.10 -18.16
CA GLY A 76 -22.46 -5.83 -19.59
C GLY A 76 -23.16 -6.79 -20.56
N HIS A 77 -24.08 -7.66 -20.10
CA HIS A 77 -24.99 -8.41 -20.98
C HIS A 77 -26.30 -7.64 -21.25
N GLN A 78 -26.24 -6.31 -21.33
CA GLN A 78 -27.13 -5.62 -22.27
C GLN A 78 -26.36 -5.60 -23.57
N ALA A 79 -26.90 -6.24 -24.62
CA ALA A 79 -26.35 -6.17 -25.97
C ALA A 79 -25.91 -4.74 -26.25
N ALA A 80 -24.69 -4.55 -26.77
CA ALA A 80 -24.21 -3.22 -27.09
C ALA A 80 -25.31 -2.48 -27.88
N PRO A 81 -25.76 -1.28 -27.42
CA PRO A 81 -26.80 -0.55 -28.11
C PRO A 81 -26.39 -0.38 -29.57
N ALA A 82 -27.36 -0.44 -30.49
CA ALA A 82 -27.08 -0.19 -31.90
C ALA A 82 -26.32 1.15 -32.04
N PRO A 83 -25.43 1.33 -33.03
CA PRO A 83 -24.60 2.53 -33.15
C PRO A 83 -25.37 3.87 -33.22
N SER A 84 -26.70 3.83 -33.36
CA SER A 84 -27.62 4.97 -33.32
C SER A 84 -28.17 5.31 -31.93
N GLU A 85 -27.98 4.47 -30.91
CA GLU A 85 -28.51 4.67 -29.56
C GLU A 85 -27.43 5.17 -28.60
N PRO A 86 -27.68 6.25 -27.84
CA PRO A 86 -26.73 6.73 -26.84
C PRO A 86 -26.52 5.67 -25.76
N LEU A 87 -25.26 5.46 -25.38
CA LEU A 87 -24.90 4.54 -24.30
C LEU A 87 -25.72 4.89 -23.04
N PRO A 88 -26.32 3.91 -22.35
CA PRO A 88 -27.05 4.18 -21.11
C PRO A 88 -26.08 4.78 -20.09
N GLN A 89 -26.22 6.07 -19.84
CA GLN A 89 -25.39 6.81 -18.90
C GLN A 89 -25.80 6.37 -17.49
N ARG A 90 -25.07 5.42 -16.90
CA ARG A 90 -25.26 5.07 -15.49
C ARG A 90 -24.99 6.32 -14.66
N LYS A 91 -25.98 6.72 -13.87
CA LYS A 91 -25.88 7.82 -12.90
C LYS A 91 -24.64 7.56 -12.03
N LEU A 92 -23.70 8.51 -11.97
CA LEU A 92 -22.47 8.32 -11.22
C LEU A 92 -22.80 8.30 -9.72
N LEU A 93 -21.93 7.68 -8.91
CA LEU A 93 -22.09 7.64 -7.46
C LEU A 93 -22.28 9.06 -6.89
N PHE A 94 -21.54 10.03 -7.44
CA PHE A 94 -21.54 11.43 -7.03
C PHE A 94 -22.75 12.25 -7.51
N ASP A 95 -23.55 11.71 -8.43
CA ASP A 95 -24.77 12.36 -8.92
C ASP A 95 -25.98 12.05 -8.03
N ASN A 96 -25.85 11.15 -7.05
CA ASN A 96 -26.96 10.75 -6.19
C ASN A 96 -26.91 11.47 -4.83
N PRO A 97 -27.78 12.48 -4.59
CA PRO A 97 -27.74 13.26 -3.35
C PRO A 97 -28.02 12.44 -2.08
N GLU A 98 -28.63 11.26 -2.21
CA GLU A 98 -28.83 10.32 -1.09
C GLU A 98 -27.52 9.79 -0.47
N TYR A 99 -26.44 9.71 -1.27
CA TYR A 99 -25.13 9.27 -0.78
C TYR A 99 -24.26 10.42 -0.29
N HIS A 100 -24.78 11.65 -0.33
CA HIS A 100 -24.15 12.85 0.18
C HIS A 100 -24.93 13.42 1.37
N PRO A 101 -25.16 12.65 2.45
CA PRO A 101 -25.65 13.25 3.67
C PRO A 101 -24.64 14.33 4.08
N SER A 102 -25.12 15.56 4.20
CA SER A 102 -24.27 16.65 4.65
C SER A 102 -23.78 16.29 6.05
N ILE A 103 -22.48 16.40 6.32
CA ILE A 103 -21.90 16.15 7.65
C ILE A 103 -22.30 17.22 8.69
N TRP A 104 -23.32 18.03 8.37
CA TRP A 104 -23.74 19.23 9.07
C TRP A 104 -25.24 19.21 9.44
N GLU A 105 -25.97 18.14 9.10
CA GLU A 105 -27.30 17.79 9.64
C GLU A 105 -27.17 16.71 10.72
#